data_AF-A0A1V2PUS3-F1
#
_entry.id   AF-A0A1V2PUS3-F1
#
_cell.length_a   1.000
_cell.length_b   1.000
_cell.length_c   1.000
_cell.angle_alpha   90.00
_cell.angle_beta   90.00
_cell.angle_gamma   90.00
#
_symmetry.space_group_name_H-M   'P 1'
#
loop_
_entity.id
_entity.type
_entity.pdbx_description
1 polymer ?
#
loop_
_entity_poly.entity_id
_entity_poly.type
_entity_poly.pdbx_seq_one_letter_code
_entity_poly.pdbx_strand_id
1 'polypeptide(L)'
;MTTPDTGRPPDFAIDPDGMRRKITFLLAPVVQKLDGLNGKYTAAHDEIQAAHASQSAGWFGGVGNGDVRSASSSFLNTVEWQLRQLASDQAELASSLLGYQTALLQIIDHAVETDRVIANRFRSIENQIDGMGTER
;
A
#
# COMPACT_ATOMS: atom_id res chain seq x y z
N MET A 1 4.81 44.08 -29.33
CA MET A 1 4.34 43.73 -27.97
C MET A 1 3.45 42.51 -28.13
N THR A 2 4.03 41.32 -28.04
CA THR A 2 3.30 40.04 -28.21
C THR A 2 2.81 39.60 -26.84
N THR A 3 1.52 39.30 -26.78
CA THR A 3 0.79 38.78 -25.61
C THR A 3 1.51 37.57 -24.99
N PRO A 4 1.57 37.44 -23.65
CA PRO A 4 2.14 36.25 -23.01
C PRO A 4 1.26 35.05 -23.36
N ASP A 5 1.89 34.02 -23.90
CA ASP A 5 1.27 32.77 -24.31
C ASP A 5 0.56 32.11 -23.12
N THR A 6 -0.76 32.12 -23.12
CA THR A 6 -1.57 31.35 -22.18
C THR A 6 -1.59 29.90 -22.65
N GLY A 7 -0.87 29.00 -21.97
CA GLY A 7 -1.38 27.63 -21.86
C GLY A 7 -0.39 26.47 -21.98
N ARG A 8 0.91 26.67 -22.20
CA ARG A 8 1.86 25.55 -22.08
C ARG A 8 2.46 25.53 -20.67
N PRO A 9 2.19 24.51 -19.84
CA PRO A 9 2.93 24.34 -18.60
C PRO A 9 4.42 24.20 -18.94
N PRO A 10 5.33 24.78 -18.13
CA PRO A 10 6.77 24.67 -18.39
C PRO A 10 7.16 23.21 -18.59
N ASP A 11 8.09 22.91 -19.50
CA ASP A 11 8.50 21.53 -19.84
C ASP A 11 9.04 20.74 -18.62
N PHE A 12 9.29 21.41 -17.49
CA PHE A 12 9.71 20.84 -16.20
C PHE A 12 8.66 20.97 -15.09
N ALA A 13 7.41 21.33 -15.40
CA ALA A 13 6.34 21.42 -14.42
C ALA A 13 6.06 20.02 -13.84
N ILE A 14 6.14 19.89 -12.52
CA ILE A 14 5.67 18.71 -11.82
C ILE A 14 4.15 18.58 -12.11
N ASP A 15 3.67 17.36 -12.36
CA ASP A 15 2.24 17.02 -12.44
C ASP A 15 1.83 16.24 -11.17
N PRO A 16 1.49 16.94 -10.07
CA PRO A 16 1.15 16.32 -8.79
C PRO A 16 -0.04 15.37 -8.92
N ASP A 17 -1.05 15.77 -9.69
CA ASP A 17 -2.30 14.99 -9.84
C ASP A 17 -2.07 13.71 -10.64
N GLY A 18 -1.26 13.79 -11.71
CA GLY A 18 -0.78 12.61 -12.43
C GLY A 18 0.04 11.68 -11.55
N MET A 19 0.95 12.20 -10.74
CA MET A 19 1.75 11.41 -9.81
C MET A 19 0.89 10.72 -8.75
N ARG A 20 -0.03 11.44 -8.10
CA ARG A 20 -0.97 10.86 -7.12
C ARG A 20 -1.80 9.73 -7.73
N ARG A 21 -2.36 9.95 -8.93
CA ARG A 21 -3.15 8.92 -9.64
C ARG A 21 -2.31 7.67 -9.93
N LYS A 22 -1.07 7.84 -10.41
CA LYS A 22 -0.18 6.70 -10.71
C LYS A 22 0.20 5.93 -9.45
N ILE A 23 0.51 6.61 -8.35
CA ILE A 23 0.82 5.99 -7.05
C ILE A 23 -0.37 5.14 -6.58
N THR A 24 -1.57 5.72 -6.56
CA THR A 24 -2.78 5.01 -6.15
C THR A 24 -3.09 3.84 -7.08
N PHE A 25 -2.97 4.03 -8.39
CA PHE A 25 -3.20 2.96 -9.38
C PHE A 25 -2.27 1.76 -9.20
N LEU A 26 -1.00 1.99 -8.84
CA LEU A 26 -0.02 0.92 -8.64
C LEU A 26 -0.18 0.23 -7.28
N LEU A 27 -0.37 0.99 -6.20
CA LEU A 27 -0.31 0.44 -4.84
C LEU A 27 -1.65 -0.10 -4.35
N ALA A 28 -2.77 0.57 -4.66
CA ALA A 28 -4.08 0.17 -4.13
C ALA A 28 -4.51 -1.26 -4.53
N PRO A 29 -4.30 -1.74 -5.77
CA PRO A 29 -4.66 -3.11 -6.13
C PRO A 29 -3.81 -4.17 -5.42
N VAL A 30 -2.55 -3.84 -5.10
CA VAL A 30 -1.65 -4.76 -4.39
C VAL A 30 -2.10 -4.90 -2.94
N VAL A 31 -2.37 -3.78 -2.27
CA VAL A 31 -2.89 -3.76 -0.90
C VAL A 31 -4.24 -4.49 -0.82
N GLN A 32 -5.18 -4.20 -1.73
CA GLN A 32 -6.47 -4.90 -1.77
C GLN A 32 -6.33 -6.41 -1.96
N LYS A 33 -5.39 -6.86 -2.80
CA LYS A 33 -5.13 -8.29 -2.98
C LYS A 33 -4.58 -8.94 -1.72
N LEU A 34 -3.66 -8.28 -1.02
CA LEU A 34 -3.11 -8.79 0.24
C LEU A 34 -4.20 -8.86 1.32
N ASP A 35 -5.02 -7.82 1.47
CA ASP A 35 -6.14 -7.83 2.41
C ASP A 35 -7.18 -8.91 2.08
N GLY A 36 -7.47 -9.11 0.79
CA GLY A 36 -8.40 -10.14 0.32
C GLY A 36 -7.92 -11.58 0.55
N LEU A 37 -6.62 -11.80 0.80
CA LEU A 37 -6.10 -13.12 1.16
C LEU A 37 -6.29 -13.45 2.64
N ASN A 38 -6.53 -12.45 3.50
CA ASN A 38 -6.65 -12.66 4.94
C ASN A 38 -7.77 -13.65 5.30
N GLY A 39 -8.93 -13.55 4.63
CA GLY A 39 -10.05 -14.49 4.82
C GLY A 39 -9.73 -15.94 4.42
N LYS A 40 -8.73 -16.16 3.55
CA LYS A 40 -8.29 -17.52 3.17
C LYS A 40 -7.46 -18.17 4.28
N TYR A 41 -6.69 -17.40 5.05
CA TYR A 41 -5.94 -17.94 6.18
C TYR A 41 -6.85 -18.40 7.31
N THR A 42 -7.91 -17.62 7.61
CA THR A 42 -8.93 -18.04 8.57
C THR A 42 -9.60 -19.34 8.14
N ALA A 43 -10.03 -19.44 6.87
CA ALA A 43 -10.63 -20.66 6.34
C ALA A 43 -9.68 -21.86 6.43
N ALA A 44 -8.40 -21.68 6.05
CA ALA A 44 -7.40 -22.75 6.14
C ALA A 44 -7.12 -23.18 7.59
N HIS A 45 -7.12 -22.25 8.55
CA HIS A 45 -7.00 -22.56 9.97
C HIS A 45 -8.20 -23.37 10.48
N ASP A 46 -9.41 -23.00 10.10
CA ASP A 46 -10.64 -23.72 10.48
C ASP A 46 -10.65 -25.15 9.88
N GLU A 47 -10.18 -25.32 8.65
CA GLU A 47 -10.01 -26.65 8.02
C GLU A 47 -9.02 -27.54 8.80
N ILE A 48 -7.91 -26.97 9.28
CA ILE A 48 -6.94 -27.70 10.12
C ILE A 48 -7.57 -28.10 11.46
N GLN A 49 -8.29 -27.20 12.12
CA GLN A 49 -9.00 -27.49 13.36
C GLN A 49 -10.04 -28.60 13.18
N ALA A 50 -10.81 -28.55 12.08
CA ALA A 50 -11.76 -29.60 11.73
C ALA A 50 -11.07 -30.95 11.48
N ALA A 51 -9.90 -30.96 10.85
CA ALA A 51 -9.13 -32.18 10.62
C ALA A 51 -8.65 -32.83 11.93
N HIS A 52 -8.21 -32.04 12.92
CA HIS A 52 -7.86 -32.55 14.26
C HIS A 52 -9.04 -33.16 15.01
N ALA A 53 -10.23 -32.60 14.84
CA ALA A 53 -11.46 -33.07 15.46
C ALA A 53 -12.09 -34.28 14.74
N SER A 54 -11.61 -34.62 13.53
CA SER A 54 -12.18 -35.68 12.71
C SER A 54 -12.02 -37.07 13.35
N GLN A 55 -13.10 -37.85 13.32
CA GLN A 55 -13.11 -39.25 13.73
C GLN A 55 -13.21 -40.22 12.53
N SER A 56 -13.20 -39.70 11.30
CA SER A 56 -13.30 -40.51 10.08
C SER A 56 -12.05 -41.38 9.90
N ALA A 57 -12.23 -42.63 9.46
CA ALA A 57 -11.13 -43.53 9.14
C ALA A 57 -10.17 -42.87 8.12
N GLY A 58 -8.87 -42.81 8.46
CA GLY A 58 -7.86 -42.13 7.66
C GLY A 58 -6.71 -41.60 8.51
N TRP A 59 -6.24 -40.38 8.22
CA TRP A 59 -5.08 -39.77 8.89
C TRP A 59 -5.33 -39.44 10.37
N PHE A 60 -6.60 -39.21 10.77
CA PHE A 60 -6.96 -38.73 12.12
C PHE A 60 -7.97 -39.60 12.90
N GLY A 61 -8.60 -40.60 12.26
CA GLY A 61 -9.60 -41.44 12.90
C GLY A 61 -9.51 -42.92 12.47
N GLY A 62 -10.25 -43.79 13.18
CA GLY A 62 -10.25 -45.25 13.00
C GLY A 62 -9.47 -46.02 14.07
N VAL A 63 -9.76 -47.32 14.20
CA VAL A 63 -9.10 -48.22 15.17
C VAL A 63 -7.65 -48.50 14.73
N GLY A 64 -6.68 -48.36 15.63
CA GLY A 64 -5.27 -48.73 15.40
C GLY A 64 -4.32 -47.62 14.92
N ASN A 65 -4.77 -46.37 14.81
CA ASN A 65 -4.01 -45.28 14.17
C ASN A 65 -3.17 -44.39 15.12
N GLY A 66 -2.74 -44.87 16.29
CA GLY A 66 -2.07 -44.05 17.32
C GLY A 66 -0.86 -43.25 16.81
N ASP A 67 0.09 -43.92 16.17
CA ASP A 67 1.32 -43.28 15.65
C ASP A 67 1.06 -42.41 14.42
N VAL A 68 0.14 -42.85 13.55
CA VAL A 68 -0.29 -42.10 12.35
C VAL A 68 -0.99 -40.80 12.74
N ARG A 69 -1.81 -40.83 13.80
CA ARG A 69 -2.50 -39.65 14.33
C ARG A 69 -1.51 -38.64 14.92
N SER A 70 -0.49 -39.12 15.63
CA SER A 70 0.57 -38.27 16.19
C SER A 70 1.37 -37.58 15.07
N ALA A 71 1.83 -38.34 14.08
CA ALA A 71 2.56 -37.82 12.92
C ALA A 71 1.72 -36.81 12.11
N SER A 72 0.45 -37.14 11.86
CA SER A 72 -0.48 -36.26 11.15
C SER A 72 -0.75 -34.97 11.93
N SER A 73 -0.90 -35.06 13.26
CA SER A 73 -1.06 -33.88 14.12
C SER A 73 0.19 -32.99 14.09
N SER A 74 1.38 -33.57 14.15
CA SER A 74 2.64 -32.82 14.05
C SER A 74 2.78 -32.10 12.71
N PHE A 75 2.39 -32.76 11.61
CA PHE A 75 2.38 -32.16 10.29
C PHE A 75 1.40 -30.98 10.22
N LEU A 76 0.15 -31.16 10.63
CA LEU A 76 -0.86 -30.09 10.61
C LEU A 76 -0.48 -28.91 11.50
N ASN A 77 0.10 -29.14 12.68
CA ASN A 77 0.63 -28.07 13.54
C ASN A 77 1.73 -27.27 12.83
N THR A 78 2.59 -27.93 12.05
CA THR A 78 3.63 -27.26 11.27
C THR A 78 3.02 -26.42 10.15
N VAL A 79 2.03 -26.96 9.44
CA VAL A 79 1.28 -26.22 8.40
C VAL A 79 0.58 -25.00 9.00
N GLU A 80 -0.09 -25.18 10.14
CA GLU A 80 -0.76 -24.08 10.86
C GLU A 80 0.23 -22.98 11.25
N TRP A 81 1.39 -23.36 11.79
CA TRP A 81 2.44 -22.40 12.14
C TRP A 81 2.92 -21.63 10.91
N GLN A 82 3.18 -22.30 9.80
CA GLN A 82 3.59 -21.64 8.55
C GLN A 82 2.50 -20.72 7.99
N LEU A 83 1.22 -21.11 8.06
CA LEU A 83 0.10 -20.27 7.66
C LEU A 83 0.03 -18.99 8.51
N ARG A 84 0.26 -19.10 9.82
CA ARG A 84 0.33 -17.93 10.72
C ARG A 84 1.48 -17.00 10.37
N GLN A 85 2.67 -17.54 10.08
CA GLN A 85 3.81 -16.72 9.65
C GLN A 85 3.50 -16.00 8.35
N LEU A 86 2.99 -16.72 7.34
CA LEU A 86 2.63 -16.14 6.05
C LEU A 86 1.56 -15.05 6.17
N ALA A 87 0.56 -15.26 7.02
CA ALA A 87 -0.46 -14.24 7.30
C ALA A 87 0.14 -12.98 7.94
N SER A 88 1.06 -13.15 8.90
CA SER A 88 1.80 -12.04 9.52
C SER A 88 2.64 -11.27 8.50
N ASP A 89 3.44 -11.98 7.71
CA ASP A 89 4.30 -11.37 6.68
C ASP A 89 3.49 -10.56 5.67
N GLN A 90 2.31 -11.06 5.28
CA GLN A 90 1.43 -10.34 4.37
C GLN A 90 0.81 -9.09 4.98
N ALA A 91 0.42 -9.14 6.25
CA ALA A 91 -0.07 -7.97 6.97
C ALA A 91 1.03 -6.90 7.12
N GLU A 92 2.24 -7.31 7.45
CA GLU A 92 3.41 -6.42 7.52
C GLU A 92 3.74 -5.79 6.16
N LEU A 93 3.70 -6.58 5.09
CA LEU A 93 3.92 -6.09 3.73
C LEU A 93 2.84 -5.08 3.31
N ALA A 94 1.56 -5.37 3.56
CA ALA A 94 0.47 -4.46 3.26
C ALA A 94 0.61 -3.12 4.01
N SER A 95 0.95 -3.18 5.31
CA SER A 95 1.23 -2.01 6.15
C SER A 95 2.42 -1.20 5.61
N SER A 96 3.51 -1.86 5.24
CA SER A 96 4.70 -1.22 4.65
C SER A 96 4.37 -0.50 3.34
N LEU A 97 3.58 -1.12 2.46
CA LEU A 97 3.14 -0.51 1.19
C LEU A 97 2.24 0.71 1.42
N LEU A 98 1.34 0.67 2.41
CA LEU A 98 0.52 1.82 2.79
C LEU A 98 1.36 2.96 3.38
N GLY A 99 2.36 2.62 4.21
CA GLY A 99 3.32 3.59 4.74
C GLY A 99 4.12 4.25 3.61
N TYR A 100 4.58 3.46 2.64
CA TYR A 100 5.28 3.96 1.46
C TYR A 100 4.39 4.87 0.60
N GLN A 101 3.14 4.48 0.35
CA GLN A 101 2.16 5.33 -0.34
C GLN A 101 2.01 6.68 0.35
N THR A 102 1.84 6.66 1.68
CA THR A 102 1.66 7.87 2.49
C THR A 102 2.87 8.80 2.39
N ALA A 103 4.08 8.25 2.50
CA ALA A 103 5.31 9.02 2.37
C ALA A 103 5.44 9.68 0.98
N LEU A 104 5.13 8.96 -0.10
CA LEU A 104 5.15 9.53 -1.45
C LEU A 104 4.15 10.68 -1.61
N LEU A 105 2.93 10.53 -1.08
CA LEU A 105 1.92 11.58 -1.11
C LEU A 105 2.36 12.83 -0.34
N GLN A 106 2.99 12.65 0.82
CA GLN A 106 3.54 13.76 1.61
C GLN A 106 4.67 14.50 0.89
N ILE A 107 5.53 13.79 0.16
CA ILE A 107 6.59 14.41 -0.65
C ILE A 107 5.96 15.26 -1.76
N ILE A 108 4.90 14.78 -2.41
CA ILE A 108 4.16 15.55 -3.42
C ILE A 108 3.51 16.79 -2.80
N ASP A 109 2.84 16.65 -1.65
CA ASP A 109 2.25 17.78 -0.91
C ASP A 109 3.31 18.86 -0.61
N HIS A 110 4.48 18.42 -0.13
CA HIS A 110 5.58 19.31 0.21
C HIS A 110 6.16 20.05 -1.01
N ALA A 111 6.30 19.36 -2.14
CA ALA A 111 6.76 19.95 -3.39
C ALA A 111 5.77 21.02 -3.90
N VAL A 112 4.46 20.71 -3.90
CA VAL A 112 3.41 21.65 -4.29
C VAL A 112 3.39 22.89 -3.41
N GLU A 113 3.53 22.72 -2.09
CA GLU A 113 3.56 23.85 -1.17
C GLU A 113 4.81 24.72 -1.39
N THR A 114 5.96 24.10 -1.65
CA THR A 114 7.20 24.83 -1.94
C THR A 114 7.08 25.63 -3.24
N ASP A 115 6.54 25.03 -4.30
CA ASP A 115 6.28 25.71 -5.57
C ASP A 115 5.31 26.89 -5.39
N ARG A 116 4.25 26.71 -4.59
CA ARG A 116 3.29 27.77 -4.25
C ARG A 116 3.97 28.94 -3.53
N VAL A 117 4.81 28.64 -2.53
CA VAL A 117 5.56 29.67 -1.78
C VAL A 117 6.52 30.42 -2.69
N ILE A 118 7.25 29.72 -3.56
CA ILE A 118 8.18 30.32 -4.52
C ILE A 118 7.44 31.21 -5.52
N ALA A 119 6.34 30.72 -6.10
CA ALA A 119 5.52 31.49 -7.04
C ALA A 119 4.96 32.78 -6.41
N ASN A 120 4.51 32.71 -5.15
CA ASN A 120 4.04 33.88 -4.42
C ASN A 120 5.16 34.92 -4.19
N ARG A 121 6.39 34.47 -3.92
CA ARG A 121 7.55 35.37 -3.80
C ARG A 121 7.88 36.05 -5.12
N PHE A 122 7.91 35.32 -6.22
CA PHE A 122 8.15 35.90 -7.55
C PHE A 122 7.07 36.93 -7.92
N ARG A 123 5.79 36.62 -7.70
CA ARG A 123 4.69 37.57 -7.94
C ARG A 123 4.79 38.81 -7.05
N SER A 124 5.22 38.65 -5.79
CA SER A 124 5.44 39.79 -4.90
C SER A 124 6.57 40.70 -5.40
N ILE A 125 7.65 40.12 -5.94
CA ILE A 125 8.79 40.88 -6.50
C ILE A 125 8.35 41.61 -7.77
N GLU A 126 7.62 40.94 -8.67
CA GLU A 126 7.06 41.52 -9.89
C GLU A 126 6.19 42.75 -9.57
N ASN A 127 5.24 42.62 -8.64
CA ASN A 127 4.40 43.72 -8.19
C ASN A 127 5.19 44.90 -7.59
N GLN A 128 6.31 44.63 -6.88
CA GLN A 128 7.16 45.67 -6.31
C GLN A 128 7.93 46.43 -7.40
N ILE A 129 8.44 45.72 -8.41
CA ILE A 129 9.15 46.31 -9.55
C ILE A 129 8.20 47.19 -10.37
N ASP A 130 6.99 46.72 -10.64
CA ASP A 130 5.98 47.45 -11.39
C ASP A 130 5.54 48.74 -10.66
N GLY A 131 5.34 48.67 -9.34
CA GLY A 131 5.01 49.84 -8.52
C GLY A 131 6.11 50.90 -8.50
N MET A 132 7.37 50.50 -8.51
CA MET A 132 8.51 51.44 -8.64
C MET A 132 8.63 52.05 -10.04
N GLY A 133 8.14 51.37 -11.08
CA GLY A 133 8.12 51.86 -12.46
C GLY A 133 7.07 52.95 -12.71
N THR A 134 5.99 52.98 -11.92
CA THR A 134 4.91 53.99 -12.02
C THR A 134 5.17 55.31 -11.30
N GLU A 135 6.24 55.41 -10.50
CA GLU A 135 6.62 56.65 -9.79
C GLU A 135 7.65 57.52 -10.55
N ARG A 136 7.90 57.23 -11.84
CA ARG A 136 8.71 58.07 -12.74
C ARG A 136 7.86 58.62 -13.89
#